data_AF-X1D2I6-F1
#
_entry.id   AF-X1D2I6-F1
#
_cell.length_a   1.000
_cell.length_b   1.000
_cell.length_c   1.000
_cell.angle_alpha   90.00
_cell.angle_beta   90.00
_cell.angle_gamma   90.00
#
_symmetry.space_group_name_H-M   'P 1'
#
loop_
_entity.id
_entity.type
_entity.pdbx_description
1 polymer ?
#
loop_
_entity_poly.entity_id
_entity_poly.type
_entity_poly.pdbx_seq_one_letter_code
_entity_poly.pdbx_strand_id
1 'polypeptide(L)'
;MHIFSLIKKHLYFFVFCFLLIAPQLIFAQDNKPKVALVLSGGGAKGIAHIPTLQLLDSLGIVPDLIVGTSMGSVVGGLYALGYSGD
;
A
#
# COMPACT_ATOMS: atom_id res chain seq x y z
N MET A 1 -11.62 38.74 -38.08
CA MET A 1 -11.69 38.67 -36.60
C MET A 1 -12.57 37.53 -36.07
N HIS A 2 -13.66 37.12 -36.74
CA HIS A 2 -14.57 36.08 -36.21
C HIS A 2 -14.01 34.65 -36.15
N ILE A 3 -13.25 34.21 -37.18
CA ILE A 3 -12.71 32.85 -37.26
C ILE A 3 -11.73 32.53 -36.11
N PHE A 4 -10.87 33.48 -35.76
CA PHE A 4 -9.88 33.31 -34.68
C PHE A 4 -10.52 33.20 -33.30
N SER A 5 -11.66 33.86 -33.08
CA SER A 5 -12.44 33.77 -31.84
C SER A 5 -13.09 32.39 -31.68
N LEU A 6 -13.60 31.82 -32.78
CA LEU A 6 -14.21 30.49 -32.80
C LEU A 6 -13.20 29.40 -32.43
N ILE A 7 -11.99 29.46 -33.01
CA ILE A 7 -10.90 28.51 -32.75
C ILE A 7 -10.46 28.56 -31.29
N LYS A 8 -10.30 29.77 -30.72
CA LYS A 8 -9.97 29.92 -29.29
C LYS A 8 -11.03 29.30 -28.38
N LYS A 9 -12.32 29.47 -28.69
CA LYS A 9 -13.41 28.91 -27.89
C LYS A 9 -13.38 27.39 -27.86
N HIS A 10 -13.12 26.75 -29.00
CA HIS A 10 -12.95 25.28 -29.06
C HIS A 10 -11.69 24.82 -28.34
N LEU A 11 -10.59 25.58 -28.42
CA LEU A 11 -9.36 25.28 -27.69
C LEU A 11 -9.56 25.35 -26.17
N TYR A 12 -10.23 26.40 -25.66
CA TYR A 12 -10.55 26.51 -24.23
C TYR A 12 -11.46 25.39 -23.76
N PHE A 13 -12.46 25.00 -24.57
CA PHE A 13 -13.33 23.88 -24.26
C PHE A 13 -12.53 22.56 -24.17
N PHE A 14 -11.60 22.33 -25.10
CA PHE A 14 -10.77 21.14 -25.11
C PHE A 14 -9.81 21.09 -23.90
N VAL A 15 -9.17 22.21 -23.57
CA VAL A 15 -8.32 22.33 -22.37
C VAL A 15 -9.12 22.11 -21.09
N PHE A 16 -10.34 22.66 -21.01
CA PHE A 16 -11.23 22.45 -19.87
C PHE A 16 -11.63 20.98 -19.72
N CYS A 17 -12.02 20.32 -20.81
CA CYS A 17 -12.31 18.88 -20.78
C CYS A 17 -11.08 18.05 -20.38
N PHE A 18 -9.88 18.38 -20.88
CA PHE A 18 -8.65 17.69 -20.51
C PHE A 18 -8.33 17.87 -19.02
N LEU A 19 -8.51 19.06 -18.47
CA LEU A 19 -8.29 19.36 -17.05
C LEU A 19 -9.26 18.58 -16.13
N LEU A 20 -10.47 18.30 -16.60
CA LEU A 20 -11.46 17.51 -15.85
C LEU A 20 -11.17 16.00 -15.89
N ILE A 21 -10.59 15.49 -16.98
CA ILE A 21 -10.38 14.04 -17.19
C ILE A 21 -9.01 13.58 -16.67
N ALA A 22 -7.96 14.41 -16.80
CA ALA A 22 -6.59 14.06 -16.41
C ALA A 22 -6.44 13.57 -14.96
N PRO A 23 -7.10 14.16 -13.94
CA PRO A 23 -6.98 13.68 -12.56
C PRO A 23 -7.53 12.26 -12.39
N GLN A 24 -8.58 11.90 -13.14
CA GLN A 24 -9.23 10.59 -13.00
C GLN A 24 -8.35 9.43 -13.50
N LEU A 25 -7.47 9.68 -14.47
CA LEU A 25 -6.48 8.68 -14.89
C LEU A 25 -5.42 8.40 -13.82
N ILE A 26 -5.04 9.40 -13.03
CA ILE A 26 -3.96 9.28 -12.04
C ILE A 26 -4.42 8.49 -10.82
N PHE A 27 -5.68 8.63 -10.42
CA PHE A 27 -6.23 7.99 -9.20
C PHE A 27 -6.92 6.64 -9.44
N ALA A 28 -6.92 6.11 -10.67
CA ALA A 28 -7.63 4.87 -10.99
C ALA A 28 -6.99 3.58 -10.43
N GLN A 29 -5.77 3.62 -9.88
CA GLN A 29 -4.95 2.44 -9.61
C GLN A 29 -4.44 2.31 -8.16
N ASP A 30 -5.06 2.95 -7.16
CA ASP A 30 -4.59 2.88 -5.77
C ASP A 30 -5.30 1.78 -4.94
N ASN A 31 -5.43 0.58 -5.52
CA ASN A 31 -5.96 -0.59 -4.81
C ASN A 31 -4.86 -1.64 -4.64
N LYS A 32 -3.80 -1.29 -3.88
CA LYS A 32 -2.86 -2.30 -3.40
C LYS A 32 -3.63 -3.32 -2.55
N PRO A 33 -3.46 -4.63 -2.79
CA PRO A 33 -4.14 -5.65 -1.98
C PRO A 33 -3.66 -5.53 -0.54
N LYS A 34 -4.60 -5.50 0.41
CA LYS A 34 -4.26 -5.52 1.83
C LYS A 34 -3.78 -6.91 2.22
N VAL A 35 -2.63 -6.99 2.88
CA VAL A 35 -2.03 -8.26 3.30
C VAL A 35 -2.07 -8.37 4.82
N ALA A 36 -2.62 -9.48 5.31
CA ALA A 36 -2.60 -9.82 6.73
C ALA A 36 -1.58 -10.94 7.00
N LEU A 37 -0.65 -10.71 7.91
CA LEU A 37 0.28 -11.72 8.42
C LEU A 37 -0.33 -12.42 9.64
N VAL A 38 -0.48 -13.74 9.57
CA VAL A 38 -1.07 -14.53 10.66
C VAL A 38 -0.03 -15.45 11.29
N LEU A 39 0.29 -15.23 12.56
CA LEU A 39 1.30 -15.96 13.32
C LEU A 39 0.67 -16.91 14.32
N SER A 40 0.83 -18.21 14.10
CA SER A 40 0.30 -19.25 15.00
C SER A 40 1.01 -19.25 16.36
N GLY A 41 0.36 -19.86 17.37
CA GLY A 41 0.99 -20.13 18.65
C GLY A 41 1.96 -21.33 18.60
N GLY A 42 2.86 -21.42 19.58
CA GLY A 42 3.82 -22.54 19.65
C GLY A 42 4.73 -22.54 20.88
N GLY A 43 4.45 -21.70 21.89
CA GLY A 43 5.35 -21.52 23.05
C GLY A 43 6.77 -21.16 22.59
N ALA A 44 7.77 -21.86 23.14
CA ALA A 44 9.18 -21.65 22.77
C ALA A 44 9.46 -21.84 21.27
N LYS A 45 8.69 -22.66 20.54
CA LYS A 45 8.86 -22.85 19.09
C LYS A 45 8.45 -21.61 18.27
N GLY A 46 7.76 -20.65 18.87
CA GLY A 46 7.37 -19.40 18.21
C GLY A 46 8.55 -18.52 17.78
N ILE A 47 9.78 -18.80 18.24
CA ILE A 47 10.99 -18.17 17.70
C ILE A 47 11.18 -18.43 16.20
N ALA A 48 10.56 -19.48 15.66
CA ALA A 48 10.58 -19.79 14.24
C ALA A 48 9.90 -18.73 13.36
N HIS A 49 9.11 -17.81 13.95
CA HIS A 49 8.53 -16.67 13.23
C HIS A 49 9.58 -15.60 12.88
N ILE A 50 10.68 -15.49 13.63
CA ILE A 50 11.68 -14.42 13.45
C ILE A 50 12.35 -14.46 12.06
N PRO A 51 12.86 -15.60 11.56
CA PRO A 51 13.44 -15.66 10.20
C PRO A 51 12.44 -15.32 9.09
N THR A 52 11.15 -15.57 9.30
CA THR A 52 10.10 -15.15 8.37
C THR A 52 9.96 -13.63 8.34
N LEU A 53 10.01 -12.97 9.49
CA LEU A 53 9.99 -11.51 9.59
C LEU A 53 11.22 -10.87 8.96
N GLN A 54 12.42 -11.42 9.21
CA GLN A 54 13.67 -10.98 8.56
C GLN A 54 13.57 -11.05 7.03
N LEU A 55 12.97 -12.13 6.50
CA LEU A 55 12.77 -12.26 5.06
C LEU A 55 11.80 -11.21 4.53
N LEU A 56 10.68 -10.95 5.23
CA LEU A 56 9.75 -9.89 4.85
C LEU A 56 10.44 -8.52 4.82
N ASP A 57 11.25 -8.20 5.84
CA ASP A 57 12.02 -6.96 5.92
C ASP A 57 13.00 -6.84 4.75
N SER A 58 13.77 -7.90 4.45
CA SER A 58 14.72 -7.91 3.33
C SER A 58 14.05 -7.72 1.96
N LEU A 59 12.79 -8.14 1.83
CA LEU A 59 12.00 -7.99 0.61
C LEU A 59 11.23 -6.65 0.56
N GLY A 60 11.26 -5.86 1.63
CA GLY A 60 10.47 -4.63 1.76
C GLY A 60 8.96 -4.89 1.80
N ILE A 61 8.54 -6.09 2.22
CA ILE A 61 7.13 -6.46 2.32
C ILE A 61 6.62 -6.09 3.71
N VAL A 62 5.77 -5.06 3.77
CA VAL A 62 5.16 -4.59 5.02
C VAL A 62 3.70 -5.05 5.08
N PRO A 63 3.30 -5.91 6.04
CA PRO A 63 1.91 -6.31 6.22
C PRO A 63 1.04 -5.13 6.67
N ASP A 64 -0.20 -5.05 6.19
CA ASP A 64 -1.18 -4.04 6.63
C ASP A 64 -1.83 -4.42 7.98
N LEU A 65 -1.83 -5.71 8.32
CA LEU A 65 -2.40 -6.25 9.55
C LEU A 65 -1.56 -7.43 10.04
N ILE A 66 -1.38 -7.52 11.36
CA ILE A 66 -0.74 -8.67 12.00
C ILE A 66 -1.71 -9.26 13.03
N VAL A 67 -1.95 -10.55 12.92
CA VAL A 67 -2.78 -11.32 13.85
C VAL A 67 -1.92 -12.44 14.43
N GLY A 68 -1.93 -12.63 15.73
CA GLY A 68 -1.15 -13.69 16.36
C GLY A 68 -1.83 -14.31 17.57
N THR A 69 -1.42 -15.54 17.91
CA THR A 69 -1.85 -16.26 19.12
C THR A 69 -0.66 -16.64 19.99
N SER A 70 -0.73 -16.37 21.31
CA SER A 70 0.34 -16.71 22.27
C SER A 70 1.71 -16.16 21.83
N MET A 71 2.72 -17.01 21.59
CA MET A 71 4.03 -16.55 21.14
C MET A 71 3.98 -15.82 19.78
N GLY A 72 3.04 -16.19 18.90
CA GLY A 72 2.80 -15.46 17.65
C GLY A 72 2.30 -14.03 17.91
N SER A 73 1.49 -13.80 18.95
CA SER A 73 1.07 -12.45 19.36
C SER A 73 2.23 -11.64 19.90
N VAL A 74 3.14 -12.27 20.67
CA VAL A 74 4.31 -11.59 21.24
C VAL A 74 5.26 -11.15 20.13
N VAL A 75 5.68 -12.08 19.28
CA VAL A 75 6.62 -11.79 18.17
C VAL A 75 5.99 -10.82 17.17
N GLY A 76 4.75 -11.08 16.73
CA GLY A 76 4.05 -10.20 15.79
C GLY A 76 3.74 -8.82 16.37
N GLY A 77 3.45 -8.74 17.67
CA GLY A 77 3.23 -7.46 18.37
C GLY A 77 4.50 -6.62 18.46
N LEU A 78 5.64 -7.24 18.80
CA LEU A 78 6.93 -6.54 18.80
C LEU A 78 7.29 -6.03 17.40
N TYR A 79 7.10 -6.87 16.37
CA TYR A 79 7.31 -6.47 14.98
C TYR A 79 6.41 -5.31 14.55
N ALA A 80 5.12 -5.34 14.92
CA ALA A 80 4.19 -4.23 14.67
C ALA A 80 4.57 -2.92 15.38
N LEU A 81 5.31 -2.99 16.49
CA LEU A 81 5.85 -1.82 17.20
C LEU A 81 7.11 -1.24 16.54
N GLY A 82 7.61 -1.84 15.46
CA GLY A 82 8.78 -1.38 14.72
C GLY A 82 10.10 -2.02 15.16
N TYR A 83 10.06 -3.11 15.94
CA TYR A 83 11.24 -3.95 16.11
C TYR A 83 11.52 -4.70 14.81
N SER A 84 12.76 -4.67 14.31
CA SER A 84 13.12 -5.47 13.13
C SER A 84 13.27 -6.94 13.51
N GLY A 85 13.22 -7.82 12.51
CA GLY A 85 13.50 -9.23 12.70
C GLY A 85 14.97 -9.55 13.03
N ASP A 86 15.89 -8.58 12.98
CA ASP A 86 17.34 -8.77 13.07
C ASP A 86 17.88 -8.92 14.50
#